data_AF-A0A2N6UIQ0-F1
#
_entry.id   AF-A0A2N6UIQ0-F1
#
_cell.length_a   1.000
_cell.length_b   1.000
_cell.length_c   1.000
_cell.angle_alpha   90.00
_cell.angle_beta   90.00
_cell.angle_gamma   90.00
#
_symmetry.space_group_name_H-M   'P 1'
#
loop_
_entity.id
_entity.type
_entity.pdbx_description
1 polymer ?
#
loop_
_entity_poly.entity_id
_entity_poly.type
_entity_poly.pdbx_seq_one_letter_code
_entity_poly.pdbx_strand_id
1 'polypeptide(L)'
;MSEKNLEKIMSLRKKLEELDQDLIKIKSKNSFLKFFLKSLVLALIFLFIGRYTNLKNESKIMVFVGVFVLSNILQTIFTSKKQKEEIEKINKEQIKIQAEIFSLVKDSNN
;
A
#
# COMPACT_ATOMS: atom_id res chain seq x y z
N MET A 1 -7.38 14.55 36.89
CA MET A 1 -7.53 14.69 35.43
C MET A 1 -8.75 15.52 35.11
N SER A 2 -8.62 16.59 34.32
CA SER A 2 -9.78 17.38 33.89
C SER A 2 -10.62 16.56 32.92
N GLU A 3 -11.94 16.69 33.01
CA GLU A 3 -12.90 16.00 32.14
C GLU A 3 -12.61 16.27 30.65
N LYS A 4 -12.20 17.50 30.32
CA LYS A 4 -11.73 17.90 28.99
C LYS A 4 -10.48 17.15 28.51
N ASN A 5 -9.51 16.90 29.39
CA ASN A 5 -8.30 16.14 29.02
C ASN A 5 -8.64 14.65 28.80
N LEU A 6 -9.58 14.11 29.58
CA LEU A 6 -10.04 12.73 29.45
C LEU A 6 -10.80 12.50 28.12
N GLU A 7 -11.73 13.39 27.77
CA GLU A 7 -12.42 13.38 26.47
C GLU A 7 -11.44 13.47 25.29
N LYS A 8 -10.44 14.35 25.42
CA LYS A 8 -9.40 14.51 24.38
C LYS A 8 -8.55 13.25 24.24
N ILE A 9 -8.17 12.60 25.33
CA ILE A 9 -7.44 11.32 25.28
C ILE A 9 -8.28 10.21 24.66
N MET A 10 -9.58 10.13 24.98
CA MET A 10 -10.48 9.14 24.38
C MET A 10 -10.62 9.32 22.86
N SER A 11 -10.78 10.55 22.39
CA SER A 11 -10.85 10.83 20.95
C SER A 11 -9.53 10.49 20.22
N LEU A 12 -8.38 10.82 20.83
CA LEU A 12 -7.06 10.45 20.30
C LEU A 12 -6.85 8.93 20.26
N ARG A 13 -7.32 8.18 21.27
CA ARG A 13 -7.27 6.71 21.28
C ARG A 13 -8.11 6.10 20.18
N LYS A 14 -9.33 6.61 19.95
CA LYS A 14 -10.19 6.16 18.85
C LYS A 14 -9.52 6.40 17.50
N LYS A 15 -8.88 7.55 17.32
CA LYS A 15 -8.11 7.85 16.10
C LYS A 15 -6.94 6.88 15.91
N LEU A 16 -6.30 6.44 17.00
CA LEU A 16 -5.24 5.43 16.93
C LEU A 16 -5.78 4.07 16.44
N GLU A 17 -6.94 3.65 16.95
CA GLU A 17 -7.64 2.44 16.50
C GLU A 17 -8.00 2.48 15.02
N GLU A 18 -8.46 3.63 14.52
CA GLU A 18 -8.75 3.82 13.09
C GLU A 18 -7.47 3.66 12.23
N LEU A 19 -6.34 4.22 12.67
CA LEU A 19 -5.05 4.06 12.00
C LEU A 19 -4.56 2.61 12.01
N ASP A 20 -4.77 1.86 13.09
CA ASP A 20 -4.46 0.43 13.17
C ASP A 20 -5.30 -0.40 12.19
N GLN A 21 -6.59 -0.10 12.07
CA GLN A 21 -7.45 -0.73 11.07
C GLN A 21 -6.99 -0.43 9.64
N ASP A 22 -6.53 0.79 9.37
CA ASP A 22 -6.02 1.16 8.06
C ASP A 22 -4.70 0.45 7.71
N LEU A 23 -3.81 0.23 8.69
CA LEU A 23 -2.63 -0.62 8.50
C LEU A 23 -3.01 -2.06 8.11
N ILE A 24 -4.01 -2.63 8.76
CA ILE A 24 -4.51 -3.98 8.45
C ILE A 24 -5.04 -4.03 7.01
N LYS A 25 -5.82 -3.02 6.60
CA LYS A 25 -6.33 -2.91 5.22
C LYS A 25 -5.22 -2.75 4.19
N ILE A 26 -4.18 -1.96 4.47
CA ILE A 26 -3.04 -1.77 3.56
C ILE A 26 -2.28 -3.09 3.37
N LYS A 27 -2.10 -3.86 4.45
CA LYS A 27 -1.43 -5.17 4.40
C LYS A 27 -2.24 -6.20 3.61
N SER A 28 -3.57 -6.15 3.69
CA SER A 28 -4.46 -7.09 2.96
C SER A 28 -4.76 -6.69 1.51
N LYS A 29 -4.40 -5.47 1.09
CA LYS A 29 -4.69 -4.92 -0.25
C LYS A 29 -3.96 -5.64 -1.40
N ASN A 30 -2.89 -6.38 -1.10
CA ASN A 30 -2.05 -7.03 -2.10
C ASN A 30 -2.46 -8.49 -2.35
N SER A 31 -3.47 -8.68 -3.19
CA SER A 31 -3.76 -10.01 -3.74
C SER A 31 -2.85 -10.28 -4.95
N PHE A 32 -2.04 -11.34 -4.86
CA PHE A 32 -1.24 -11.86 -5.98
C PHE A 32 -2.05 -11.97 -7.26
N LEU A 33 -3.30 -12.44 -7.16
CA LEU A 33 -4.19 -12.64 -8.31
C LEU A 33 -4.47 -11.33 -9.05
N LYS A 34 -4.66 -10.23 -8.32
CA LYS A 34 -4.92 -8.91 -8.92
C LYS A 34 -3.69 -8.38 -9.68
N PHE A 35 -2.49 -8.64 -9.17
CA PHE A 35 -1.24 -8.29 -9.86
C PHE A 35 -1.04 -9.15 -11.12
N PHE A 36 -1.22 -10.46 -10.97
CA PHE A 36 -1.09 -11.42 -12.07
C PHE A 36 -2.01 -11.06 -13.24
N LEU A 37 -3.30 -10.81 -12.97
CA LEU A 37 -4.28 -10.42 -13.99
C LEU A 37 -3.89 -9.14 -14.72
N LYS A 38 -3.41 -8.11 -14.02
CA LYS A 38 -2.98 -6.86 -14.64
C LYS A 38 -1.78 -7.07 -15.57
N SER A 39 -0.77 -7.79 -15.11
CA SER A 39 0.41 -8.12 -15.93
C SER A 39 0.03 -8.98 -17.14
N LEU A 40 -0.93 -9.91 -16.97
CA LEU A 40 -1.42 -10.75 -18.05
C LEU A 40 -2.14 -9.95 -19.12
N VAL A 41 -3.05 -9.06 -18.73
CA VAL A 41 -3.76 -8.17 -19.66
C VAL A 41 -2.76 -7.31 -20.44
N LEU A 42 -1.75 -6.75 -19.76
CA LEU A 42 -0.72 -5.94 -20.42
C LEU A 42 0.08 -6.76 -21.44
N ALA A 43 0.50 -7.97 -21.07
CA ALA A 43 1.20 -8.87 -21.98
C ALA A 43 0.34 -9.25 -23.19
N LEU A 44 -0.96 -9.50 -23.00
CA LEU A 44 -1.91 -9.77 -24.09
C LEU A 44 -2.02 -8.57 -25.04
N ILE A 45 -2.09 -7.33 -24.53
CA ILE A 45 -2.11 -6.12 -25.38
C ILE A 45 -0.87 -6.07 -26.28
N PHE A 46 0.31 -6.33 -25.73
CA PHE A 46 1.55 -6.38 -26.52
C PHE A 46 1.55 -7.49 -27.56
N LEU A 47 0.94 -8.64 -27.27
CA LEU A 47 0.77 -9.73 -28.24
C LEU A 47 -0.20 -9.35 -29.36
N PHE A 48 -1.29 -8.63 -29.05
CA PHE A 48 -2.21 -8.07 -30.05
C PHE A 48 -1.52 -7.05 -30.96
N ILE A 49 -0.70 -6.16 -30.40
CA ILE A 49 0.11 -5.22 -31.19
C ILE A 49 1.11 -5.99 -32.06
N GLY A 50 1.77 -6.99 -31.48
CA GLY A 50 2.71 -7.86 -32.18
C GLY A 50 2.09 -8.56 -33.39
N ARG A 51 0.78 -8.84 -33.37
CA ARG A 51 0.07 -9.40 -34.54
C ARG A 51 0.15 -8.53 -35.79
N TYR A 52 0.21 -7.20 -35.63
CA TYR A 52 0.38 -6.25 -36.73
C TYR A 52 1.84 -6.08 -37.18
N THR A 53 2.77 -6.81 -36.56
CA THR A 53 4.19 -6.82 -36.93
C THR A 53 4.55 -8.11 -37.67
N ASN A 54 5.53 -8.03 -38.57
CA ASN A 54 6.07 -9.17 -39.33
C ASN A 54 6.99 -10.08 -38.50
N LEU A 55 6.88 -10.05 -37.16
CA LEU A 55 7.66 -10.92 -36.28
C LEU A 55 7.22 -12.39 -36.40
N LYS A 56 8.19 -13.30 -36.31
CA LYS A 56 7.95 -14.74 -36.20
C LYS A 56 7.21 -15.06 -34.89
N ASN A 57 6.49 -16.18 -34.88
CA ASN A 57 5.70 -16.61 -33.70
C ASN A 57 6.57 -16.78 -32.45
N GLU A 58 7.77 -17.36 -32.58
CA GLU A 58 8.75 -17.49 -31.50
C GLU A 58 9.09 -16.14 -30.86
N SER A 59 9.34 -15.13 -31.68
CA SER A 59 9.63 -13.76 -31.23
C SER A 59 8.42 -13.14 -30.53
N LYS A 60 7.19 -13.38 -31.02
CA LYS A 60 5.95 -12.90 -30.38
C LYS A 60 5.75 -13.51 -28.99
N ILE A 61 6.02 -14.81 -28.84
CA ILE A 61 5.97 -15.51 -27.56
C ILE A 61 7.02 -14.93 -26.60
N MET A 62 8.25 -14.70 -27.08
CA MET A 62 9.31 -14.10 -26.27
C MET A 62 8.95 -12.69 -25.78
N VAL A 63 8.37 -11.86 -26.65
CA VAL A 63 7.88 -10.51 -26.28
C VAL A 63 6.77 -10.62 -25.22
N PHE A 64 5.81 -11.53 -25.39
CA PHE A 64 4.75 -11.75 -24.41
C PHE A 64 5.32 -12.14 -23.04
N VAL A 65 6.18 -13.15 -22.99
CA VAL A 65 6.80 -13.61 -21.73
C VAL A 65 7.66 -12.51 -21.11
N GLY A 66 8.45 -11.80 -21.91
CA GLY A 66 9.29 -10.69 -21.47
C GLY A 66 8.48 -9.56 -20.86
N VAL A 67 7.45 -9.09 -21.55
CA VAL A 67 6.54 -8.05 -21.04
C VAL A 67 5.83 -8.54 -19.78
N PHE A 68 5.37 -9.78 -19.75
CA PHE A 68 4.69 -10.35 -18.59
C PHE A 68 5.59 -10.38 -17.35
N VAL A 69 6.81 -10.92 -17.47
CA VAL A 69 7.76 -11.02 -16.35
C VAL A 69 8.18 -9.63 -15.87
N LEU A 70 8.57 -8.74 -16.78
CA LEU A 70 8.97 -7.37 -16.43
C LEU A 70 7.85 -6.60 -15.75
N SER A 71 6.62 -6.74 -16.23
CA SER A 71 5.45 -6.09 -15.63
C SER A 71 5.20 -6.57 -14.20
N ASN A 72 5.36 -7.87 -13.93
CA ASN A 72 5.22 -8.42 -12.57
C ASN A 72 6.32 -7.91 -11.63
N ILE A 73 7.57 -7.86 -12.10
CA ILE A 73 8.70 -7.34 -11.31
C ILE A 73 8.48 -5.86 -10.98
N LEU A 74 8.17 -5.04 -11.99
CA LEU A 74 7.92 -3.61 -11.81
C LEU A 74 6.74 -3.37 -10.87
N GLN A 75 5.60 -4.04 -11.07
CA GLN A 75 4.43 -3.88 -10.20
C GLN A 75 4.75 -4.26 -8.75
N THR A 76 5.53 -5.31 -8.52
CA THR A 76 5.93 -5.74 -7.17
C THR A 76 6.76 -4.66 -6.48
N ILE A 77 7.78 -4.12 -7.18
CA ILE A 77 8.65 -3.06 -6.64
C ILE A 77 7.84 -1.79 -6.34
N PHE A 78 7.03 -1.32 -7.29
CA PHE A 78 6.24 -0.10 -7.12
C PHE A 78 5.22 -0.23 -5.98
N THR A 79 4.54 -1.37 -5.91
CA THR A 79 3.55 -1.61 -4.85
C THR A 79 4.22 -1.68 -3.48
N SER A 80 5.35 -2.38 -3.37
CA SER A 80 6.10 -2.47 -2.12
C SER A 80 6.59 -1.10 -1.63
N LYS A 81 7.14 -0.26 -2.53
CA LYS A 81 7.53 1.11 -2.20
C LYS A 81 6.35 1.95 -1.72
N LYS A 82 5.24 1.92 -2.45
CA LYS A 82 4.04 2.69 -2.10
C LYS A 82 3.46 2.26 -0.76
N GLN A 83 3.40 0.96 -0.49
CA GLN A 83 2.97 0.44 0.80
C GLN A 83 3.89 0.89 1.94
N LYS A 84 5.22 0.83 1.72
CA LYS A 84 6.18 1.29 2.72
C LYS A 84 5.98 2.77 3.06
N GLU A 85 5.76 3.62 2.05
CA GLU A 85 5.47 5.04 2.25
C GLU A 85 4.13 5.28 2.99
N GLU A 86 3.07 4.56 2.63
CA GLU A 86 1.77 4.65 3.31
C GLU A 86 1.89 4.21 4.79
N ILE A 87 2.59 3.11 5.07
CA ILE A 87 2.85 2.62 6.43
C ILE A 87 3.69 3.62 7.22
N GLU A 88 4.72 4.21 6.61
CA GLU A 88 5.56 5.20 7.29
C GLU A 88 4.77 6.46 7.69
N LYS A 89 3.86 6.93 6.82
CA LYS A 89 2.97 8.06 7.14
C LYS A 89 2.07 7.75 8.34
N ILE A 90 1.45 6.57 8.35
CA ILE A 90 0.60 6.15 9.46
C ILE A 90 1.41 6.02 10.76
N ASN A 91 2.58 5.39 10.72
CA ASN A 91 3.43 5.26 11.90
C ASN A 91 3.85 6.62 12.48
N LYS A 92 4.19 7.59 11.63
CA LYS A 92 4.48 8.97 12.08
C LYS A 92 3.29 9.61 12.77
N GLU A 93 2.08 9.40 12.24
CA GLU A 93 0.86 9.94 12.84
C GLU A 93 0.51 9.25 14.17
N GLN A 94 0.68 7.93 14.26
CA GLN A 94 0.52 7.18 15.51
C GLN A 94 1.47 7.67 16.61
N ILE A 95 2.76 7.87 16.28
CA ILE A 95 3.75 8.39 17.22
C ILE A 95 3.35 9.79 17.71
N LYS A 96 2.88 10.66 16.81
CA LYS A 96 2.41 12.01 17.16
C LYS A 96 1.22 11.96 18.13
N ILE A 97 0.24 11.11 17.86
CA ILE A 97 -0.94 10.93 18.71
C ILE A 97 -0.54 10.36 20.08
N GLN A 98 0.34 9.37 20.13
CA GLN A 98 0.86 8.80 21.38
C GLN A 98 1.61 9.83 22.23
N ALA A 99 2.44 10.68 21.59
CA ALA A 99 3.13 11.77 22.27
C ALA A 99 2.13 12.80 22.84
N GLU A 100 1.06 13.13 22.11
CA GLU A 100 0.01 14.04 22.59
C GLU A 100 -0.76 13.45 23.78
N ILE A 101 -1.11 12.16 23.73
CA ILE A 101 -1.71 11.46 24.87
C ILE A 101 -0.77 11.51 26.08
N PHE A 102 0.52 11.23 25.89
CA PHE A 102 1.50 11.23 26.98
C PHE A 102 1.66 12.62 27.62
N SER A 103 1.70 13.69 26.81
CA SER A 103 1.69 15.08 27.30
C SER A 103 0.43 15.36 28.13
N LEU A 104 -0.75 15.03 27.61
CA LEU A 104 -2.02 15.28 28.30
C LEU A 104 -2.15 14.52 29.63
N VAL A 105 -1.57 13.31 29.70
CA VAL A 105 -1.49 12.54 30.95
C VAL A 105 -0.51 13.18 31.93
N LYS A 106 0.66 13.62 31.47
CA LYS A 106 1.67 14.27 32.30
C LYS A 106 1.17 15.61 32.87
N ASP A 107 0.57 16.44 32.04
CA ASP A 107 0.00 17.75 32.44
C ASP A 107 -1.20 17.60 33.38
N SER A 108 -1.79 16.40 33.46
CA SER A 108 -2.88 16.07 34.37
C SER A 108 -2.42 15.47 35.71
N ASN A 109 -1.16 15.03 35.80
CA ASN A 109 -0.57 14.44 37.01
C ASN A 109 0.34 15.43 37.76
N ASN A 110 0.65 16.58 37.15
CA ASN A 110 1.19 17.78 37.80
C ASN A 110 0.06 18.73 38.18
#